data_AF-A0A7J5DXX3-F1
#
_entry.id   AF-A0A7J5DXX3-F1
#
_cell.length_a   1.000
_cell.length_b   1.000
_cell.length_c   1.000
_cell.angle_alpha   90.00
_cell.angle_beta   90.00
_cell.angle_gamma   90.00
#
_symmetry.space_group_name_H-M   'P 1'
#
loop_
_entity.id
_entity.type
_entity.pdbx_description
1 polymer ?
#
loop_
_entity_poly.entity_id
_entity_poly.type
_entity_poly.pdbx_seq_one_letter_code
_entity_poly.pdbx_strand_id
1 'polypeptide(L)'
;MNLPHKIAALAAVALVPVALVVPSAQADSTYTGALNDGDPLGTFLEPDPVTDQCIKPGGSSATARFDTVTFTSQSNGPRRIVLRDTSASPTGQLAIWAYRNGACVAADYLPDDAAESGQRIVDLDNVVFAEGDHVTIKFFAERPAGGSTPWRLDILQPGTANAAAAGKGSSYVKLPYQVSCGSGKAVAKVAGKAKARKIKSITFTAGGKKVAAVKGVRARQNIKLKGIPSSATSIKAVVKLKGGGKAKVTRAYSACR
;
A
#
# COMPACT_ATOMS: atom_id res chain seq x y z
N MET A 1 3.62 46.84 -59.61
CA MET A 1 3.60 47.28 -58.20
C MET A 1 2.32 46.75 -57.57
N ASN A 2 2.41 45.78 -56.65
CA ASN A 2 1.55 45.56 -55.49
C ASN A 2 1.87 44.18 -54.86
N LEU A 3 2.02 44.19 -53.53
CA LEU A 3 2.74 43.22 -52.70
C LEU A 3 2.02 41.88 -52.50
N PRO A 4 2.75 40.76 -52.32
CA PRO A 4 2.18 39.54 -51.77
C PRO A 4 2.10 39.59 -50.23
N HIS A 5 0.93 39.30 -49.68
CA HIS A 5 0.69 39.12 -48.25
C HIS A 5 1.38 37.84 -47.73
N LYS A 6 2.26 38.00 -46.75
CA LYS A 6 2.85 36.91 -45.98
C LYS A 6 1.92 36.58 -44.81
N ILE A 7 1.29 35.41 -44.86
CA ILE A 7 0.53 34.85 -43.73
C ILE A 7 1.55 34.25 -42.76
N ALA A 8 1.69 34.87 -41.59
CA ALA A 8 2.47 34.35 -40.48
C ALA A 8 1.71 33.20 -39.82
N ALA A 9 2.22 31.98 -39.97
CA ALA A 9 1.73 30.82 -39.24
C ALA A 9 2.19 30.92 -37.77
N LEU A 10 1.29 31.33 -36.89
CA LEU A 10 1.47 31.24 -35.44
C LEU A 10 1.34 29.76 -35.03
N ALA A 11 2.47 29.08 -34.86
CA ALA A 11 2.49 27.75 -34.26
C ALA A 11 2.23 27.87 -32.76
N ALA A 12 0.98 27.68 -32.34
CA ALA A 12 0.62 27.48 -30.94
C ALA A 12 1.15 26.11 -30.50
N VAL A 13 2.28 26.11 -29.78
CA VAL A 13 2.79 24.93 -29.09
C VAL A 13 1.84 24.62 -27.95
N ALA A 14 0.92 23.67 -28.17
CA ALA A 14 0.08 23.12 -27.13
C ALA A 14 0.97 22.41 -26.10
N LEU A 15 1.21 23.06 -24.97
CA LEU A 15 1.78 22.45 -23.78
C LEU A 15 0.78 21.40 -23.28
N VAL A 16 0.99 20.14 -23.68
CA VAL A 16 0.28 19.00 -23.10
C VAL A 16 0.62 18.99 -21.60
N PRO A 17 -0.36 19.13 -20.69
CA PRO A 17 -0.09 19.00 -19.27
C PRO A 17 0.39 17.56 -19.03
N VAL A 18 1.67 17.43 -18.70
CA VAL A 18 2.22 16.18 -18.17
C VAL A 18 1.54 15.96 -16.84
N ALA A 19 0.45 15.20 -16.85
CA ALA A 19 -0.19 14.73 -15.64
C ALA A 19 0.88 13.96 -14.84
N LEU A 20 1.30 14.55 -13.72
CA LEU A 20 2.09 13.85 -12.72
C LEU A 20 1.20 12.75 -12.15
N VAL A 21 1.27 11.56 -12.75
CA VAL A 21 0.66 10.35 -12.19
C VAL A 21 1.40 10.09 -10.88
N VAL A 22 0.80 10.53 -9.78
CA VAL A 22 1.25 10.13 -8.45
C VAL A 22 1.10 8.62 -8.41
N PRO A 23 2.18 7.85 -8.26
CA PRO A 23 2.07 6.40 -8.22
C PRO A 23 1.12 6.04 -7.07
N SER A 24 0.05 5.31 -7.38
CA SER A 24 -0.84 4.76 -6.37
C SER A 24 0.00 3.97 -5.37
N ALA A 25 -0.36 4.06 -4.08
CA ALA A 25 0.26 3.21 -3.08
C ALA A 25 0.11 1.76 -3.56
N GLN A 26 1.22 1.07 -3.82
CA GLN A 26 1.13 -0.34 -4.18
C GLN A 26 0.53 -1.09 -3.00
N ALA A 27 -0.45 -1.94 -3.30
CA ALA A 27 -0.90 -2.93 -2.36
C ALA A 27 0.23 -3.90 -2.03
N ASP A 28 0.32 -4.26 -0.76
CA ASP A 28 1.19 -5.35 -0.30
C ASP A 28 0.72 -6.66 -0.93
N SER A 29 -0.59 -6.80 -1.14
CA SER A 29 -1.20 -7.90 -1.87
C SER A 29 -2.48 -7.42 -2.53
N THR A 30 -2.66 -7.82 -3.79
CA THR A 30 -3.89 -7.62 -4.55
C THR A 30 -4.46 -8.98 -4.88
N TYR A 31 -5.75 -9.15 -4.62
CA TYR A 31 -6.53 -10.34 -4.95
C TYR A 31 -7.68 -9.93 -5.85
N THR A 32 -8.08 -10.81 -6.75
CA THR A 32 -9.22 -10.61 -7.63
C THR A 32 -9.99 -11.90 -7.75
N GLY A 33 -11.30 -11.82 -7.86
CA GLY A 33 -12.15 -12.97 -8.09
C GLY A 33 -13.54 -12.53 -8.51
N ALA A 34 -14.50 -13.43 -8.41
CA ALA A 34 -15.89 -13.12 -8.66
C ALA A 34 -16.80 -13.98 -7.79
N LEU A 35 -17.87 -13.37 -7.27
CA LEU A 35 -18.96 -14.06 -6.57
C LEU A 35 -20.03 -14.51 -7.57
N ASN A 36 -20.35 -15.80 -7.56
CA ASN A 36 -21.20 -16.52 -8.51
C ASN A 36 -22.28 -17.36 -7.78
N ASP A 37 -23.20 -17.95 -8.54
CA ASP A 37 -24.33 -18.74 -8.00
C ASP A 37 -23.91 -20.00 -7.22
N GLY A 38 -22.69 -20.48 -7.44
CA GLY A 38 -22.14 -21.64 -6.74
C GLY A 38 -21.47 -21.31 -5.41
N ASP A 39 -21.22 -20.03 -5.12
CA ASP A 39 -20.44 -19.64 -3.94
C ASP A 39 -21.23 -19.81 -2.64
N PRO A 40 -20.55 -20.08 -1.52
CA PRO A 40 -21.21 -20.38 -0.26
C PRO A 40 -22.09 -19.21 0.22
N LEU A 41 -23.21 -19.58 0.83
CA LEU A 41 -24.07 -18.65 1.54
C LEU A 41 -23.64 -18.57 3.00
N GLY A 42 -23.66 -17.36 3.54
CA GLY A 42 -23.38 -17.09 4.95
C GLY A 42 -24.35 -16.06 5.52
N THR A 43 -24.44 -16.04 6.84
CA THR A 43 -25.17 -14.99 7.54
C THR A 43 -24.35 -13.70 7.52
N PHE A 44 -24.88 -12.70 6.85
CA PHE A 44 -24.48 -11.30 6.99
C PHE A 44 -25.08 -10.78 8.30
N LEU A 45 -24.26 -10.14 9.12
CA LEU A 45 -24.66 -9.41 10.32
C LEU A 45 -24.25 -7.96 10.12
N GLU A 46 -25.18 -7.02 10.21
CA GLU A 46 -24.89 -5.60 9.99
C GLU A 46 -23.73 -5.12 10.91
N PRO A 47 -22.60 -4.64 10.34
CA PRO A 47 -21.55 -3.98 11.10
C PRO A 47 -22.06 -2.70 11.76
N ASP A 48 -21.36 -2.26 12.80
CA ASP A 48 -21.60 -0.91 13.35
C ASP A 48 -20.86 0.12 12.48
N PRO A 49 -21.57 0.97 11.72
CA PRO A 49 -20.97 1.90 10.76
C PRO A 49 -20.26 3.09 11.42
N VAL A 50 -20.34 3.23 12.75
CA VAL A 50 -19.70 4.33 13.48
C VAL A 50 -18.38 3.89 14.09
N THR A 51 -18.25 2.60 14.40
CA THR A 51 -17.13 2.06 15.18
C THR A 51 -16.35 0.95 14.46
N ASP A 52 -16.74 0.62 13.22
CA ASP A 52 -16.24 -0.48 12.41
C ASP A 52 -16.27 -1.83 13.16
N GLN A 53 -17.18 -1.95 14.12
CA GLN A 53 -17.32 -3.17 14.90
C GLN A 53 -18.07 -4.23 14.10
N CYS A 54 -17.60 -5.47 14.24
CA CYS A 54 -18.09 -6.61 13.47
C CYS A 54 -19.56 -6.96 13.68
N ILE A 55 -20.19 -6.43 14.73
CA ILE A 55 -21.58 -6.66 15.09
C ILE A 55 -22.15 -5.37 15.66
N LYS A 56 -23.20 -4.84 15.02
CA LYS A 56 -24.04 -3.79 15.58
C LYS A 56 -25.06 -4.39 16.56
N PRO A 57 -25.14 -3.95 17.83
CA PRO A 57 -26.20 -4.39 18.74
C PRO A 57 -27.59 -4.09 18.16
N GLY A 58 -28.42 -5.12 17.98
CA GLY A 58 -29.73 -5.01 17.35
C GLY A 58 -29.70 -4.78 15.83
N GLY A 59 -28.55 -4.97 15.19
CA GLY A 59 -28.38 -4.88 13.74
C GLY A 59 -29.15 -5.96 12.98
N SER A 60 -29.41 -5.68 11.70
CA SER A 60 -30.12 -6.59 10.81
C SER A 60 -29.24 -7.80 10.48
N SER A 61 -29.88 -8.91 10.10
CA SER A 61 -29.20 -10.08 9.54
C SER A 61 -29.81 -10.48 8.22
N ALA A 62 -28.98 -10.89 7.27
CA ALA A 62 -29.41 -11.40 5.97
C ALA A 62 -28.60 -12.65 5.60
N THR A 63 -29.05 -13.39 4.59
CA THR A 63 -28.22 -14.44 3.97
C THR A 63 -27.66 -13.89 2.67
N ALA A 64 -26.34 -13.90 2.54
CA ALA A 64 -25.66 -13.40 1.35
C ALA A 64 -24.51 -14.33 0.94
N ARG A 65 -24.10 -14.22 -0.32
CA ARG A 65 -22.94 -14.96 -0.81
C ARG A 65 -21.67 -14.29 -0.32
N PHE A 66 -20.68 -15.11 -0.01
CA PHE A 66 -19.40 -14.60 0.44
C PHE A 66 -18.25 -15.37 -0.19
N ASP A 67 -17.10 -14.72 -0.16
CA ASP A 67 -15.81 -15.32 -0.49
C ASP A 67 -14.79 -14.83 0.54
N THR A 68 -13.65 -15.51 0.59
CA THR A 68 -12.63 -15.29 1.60
C THR A 68 -11.23 -15.29 1.00
N VAL A 69 -10.41 -14.36 1.49
CA VAL A 69 -8.98 -14.35 1.26
C VAL A 69 -8.28 -14.60 2.58
N THR A 70 -7.43 -15.63 2.64
CA THR A 70 -6.63 -15.95 3.82
C THR A 70 -5.15 -15.73 3.56
N PHE A 71 -4.44 -15.12 4.51
CA PHE A 71 -2.99 -14.96 4.44
C PHE A 71 -2.36 -14.92 5.84
N THR A 72 -1.04 -15.13 5.91
CA THR A 72 -0.27 -14.90 7.14
C THR A 72 0.39 -13.52 7.06
N SER A 73 0.10 -12.65 8.02
CA SER A 73 0.69 -11.31 8.08
C SER A 73 2.21 -11.41 8.21
N GLN A 74 2.94 -10.79 7.28
CA GLN A 74 4.41 -10.82 7.25
C GLN A 74 5.05 -9.75 8.13
N SER A 75 4.23 -8.95 8.83
CA SER A 75 4.70 -7.72 9.47
C SER A 75 3.73 -7.15 10.48
N ASN A 76 4.29 -6.45 11.45
CA ASN A 76 3.54 -5.69 12.43
C ASN A 76 3.06 -4.34 11.86
N GLY A 77 1.83 -3.96 12.16
CA GLY A 77 1.33 -2.60 11.96
C GLY A 77 -0.10 -2.52 11.42
N PRO A 78 -0.61 -1.30 11.21
CA PRO A 78 -1.90 -1.09 10.61
C PRO A 78 -1.92 -1.50 9.13
N ARG A 79 -3.10 -1.84 8.62
CA ARG A 79 -3.42 -2.07 7.21
C ARG A 79 -4.63 -1.23 6.84
N ARG A 80 -4.67 -0.79 5.59
CA ARG A 80 -5.91 -0.41 4.92
C ARG A 80 -6.32 -1.53 4.00
N ILE A 81 -7.57 -1.96 4.07
CA ILE A 81 -8.09 -3.08 3.29
C ILE A 81 -9.20 -2.52 2.43
N VAL A 82 -9.03 -2.54 1.11
CA VAL A 82 -9.96 -1.91 0.18
C VAL A 82 -10.59 -2.99 -0.69
N LEU A 83 -11.90 -3.17 -0.59
CA LEU A 83 -12.68 -4.02 -1.47
C LEU A 83 -13.40 -3.15 -2.51
N ARG A 84 -13.40 -3.61 -3.76
CA ARG A 84 -14.08 -2.94 -4.86
C ARG A 84 -14.86 -3.93 -5.70
N ASP A 85 -16.11 -3.60 -6.02
CA ASP A 85 -16.84 -4.26 -7.11
C ASP A 85 -16.32 -3.72 -8.45
N THR A 86 -15.80 -4.61 -9.29
CA THR A 86 -15.18 -4.27 -10.58
C THR A 86 -16.11 -4.51 -11.77
N SER A 87 -17.41 -4.71 -11.53
CA SER A 87 -18.40 -4.83 -12.59
C SER A 87 -18.58 -3.51 -13.34
N ALA A 88 -19.04 -3.58 -14.59
CA ALA A 88 -19.33 -2.39 -15.38
C ALA A 88 -20.53 -1.59 -14.84
N SER A 89 -21.46 -2.30 -14.17
CA SER A 89 -22.69 -1.75 -13.61
C SER A 89 -22.94 -2.32 -12.21
N PRO A 90 -22.22 -1.85 -11.19
CA PRO A 90 -22.30 -2.38 -9.83
C PRO A 90 -23.67 -2.13 -9.22
N THR A 91 -24.39 -3.22 -8.95
CA THR A 91 -25.73 -3.25 -8.34
C THR A 91 -25.71 -4.23 -7.18
N GLY A 92 -25.94 -3.74 -5.97
CA GLY A 92 -25.85 -4.55 -4.74
C GLY A 92 -25.16 -3.85 -3.58
N GLN A 93 -25.35 -4.40 -2.39
CA GLN A 93 -24.56 -4.09 -1.20
C GLN A 93 -23.26 -4.89 -1.21
N LEU A 94 -22.18 -4.30 -0.70
CA LEU A 94 -20.91 -4.98 -0.45
C LEU A 94 -20.59 -4.83 1.01
N ALA A 95 -19.94 -5.82 1.59
CA ALA A 95 -19.49 -5.71 2.97
C ALA A 95 -18.22 -6.51 3.18
N ILE A 96 -17.37 -6.08 4.10
CA ILE A 96 -16.06 -6.66 4.37
C ILE A 96 -15.86 -6.85 5.87
N TRP A 97 -15.28 -7.99 6.26
CA TRP A 97 -14.86 -8.31 7.62
C TRP A 97 -13.40 -8.73 7.59
N ALA A 98 -12.62 -8.19 8.51
CA ALA A 98 -11.29 -8.67 8.83
C ALA A 98 -11.32 -9.53 10.09
N TYR A 99 -10.82 -10.76 9.98
CA TYR A 99 -10.60 -11.66 11.10
C TYR A 99 -9.11 -11.85 11.34
N ARG A 100 -8.71 -11.84 12.60
CA ARG A 100 -7.36 -12.15 13.07
C ARG A 100 -7.43 -13.35 14.00
N ASN A 101 -6.74 -14.43 13.65
CA ASN A 101 -6.69 -15.68 14.43
C ASN A 101 -8.10 -16.20 14.79
N GLY A 102 -9.04 -16.09 13.85
CA GLY A 102 -10.44 -16.53 14.00
C GLY A 102 -11.37 -15.51 14.69
N ALA A 103 -10.85 -14.47 15.32
CA ALA A 103 -11.66 -13.41 15.92
C ALA A 103 -11.86 -12.25 14.95
N CYS A 104 -13.08 -11.74 14.83
CA CYS A 104 -13.33 -10.55 14.02
C CYS A 104 -12.73 -9.31 14.70
N VAL A 105 -12.04 -8.46 13.93
CA VAL A 105 -11.36 -7.27 14.44
C VAL A 105 -11.84 -5.96 13.82
N ALA A 106 -12.44 -6.01 12.64
CA ALA A 106 -13.03 -4.85 11.98
C ALA A 106 -14.03 -5.33 10.92
N ALA A 107 -15.08 -4.56 10.66
CA ALA A 107 -15.99 -4.79 9.55
C ALA A 107 -16.63 -3.48 9.09
N ASP A 108 -17.01 -3.45 7.83
CA ASP A 108 -17.62 -2.30 7.19
C ASP A 108 -18.51 -2.76 6.01
N TYR A 109 -19.44 -1.92 5.56
CA TYR A 109 -20.38 -2.23 4.51
C TYR A 109 -20.92 -1.00 3.77
N LEU A 110 -21.25 -1.21 2.50
CA LEU A 110 -21.96 -0.24 1.69
C LEU A 110 -23.49 -0.44 1.74
N PRO A 111 -24.28 0.65 1.79
CA PRO A 111 -23.84 2.03 1.95
C PRO A 111 -23.76 2.41 3.44
N ASP A 112 -22.59 2.88 3.89
CA ASP A 112 -22.40 3.56 5.16
C ASP A 112 -22.25 5.08 4.93
N ASP A 113 -21.59 5.51 3.85
CA ASP A 113 -21.46 6.90 3.44
C ASP A 113 -21.70 7.18 1.94
N ALA A 114 -21.95 8.46 1.64
CA ALA A 114 -22.26 8.92 0.28
C ALA A 114 -21.06 8.92 -0.68
N ALA A 115 -19.83 9.05 -0.16
CA ALA A 115 -18.60 9.07 -0.96
C ALA A 115 -18.23 7.67 -1.45
N GLU A 116 -18.42 6.67 -0.60
CA GLU A 116 -18.14 5.26 -0.88
C GLU A 116 -19.15 4.65 -1.83
N SER A 117 -20.44 4.99 -1.67
CA SER A 117 -21.52 4.51 -2.53
C SER A 117 -21.31 4.88 -4.01
N GLY A 118 -20.71 6.06 -4.29
CA GLY A 118 -20.41 6.52 -5.65
C GLY A 118 -19.20 5.84 -6.29
N GLN A 119 -18.27 5.29 -5.48
CA GLN A 119 -17.06 4.62 -5.98
C GLN A 119 -17.12 3.09 -5.88
N ARG A 120 -18.15 2.57 -5.19
CA ARG A 120 -18.37 1.14 -4.90
C ARG A 120 -17.16 0.48 -4.28
N ILE A 121 -16.61 1.19 -3.31
CA ILE A 121 -15.51 0.78 -2.46
C ILE A 121 -16.10 0.54 -1.07
N VAL A 122 -15.68 -0.53 -0.41
CA VAL A 122 -15.77 -0.65 1.04
C VAL A 122 -14.34 -0.69 1.53
N ASP A 123 -14.00 0.01 2.60
CA ASP A 123 -12.67 -0.14 3.17
C ASP A 123 -12.61 -0.23 4.68
N LEU A 124 -11.53 -0.86 5.16
CA LEU A 124 -11.22 -0.93 6.58
C LEU A 124 -9.92 -0.20 6.79
N ASP A 125 -10.00 0.92 7.48
CA ASP A 125 -8.84 1.70 7.83
C ASP A 125 -8.21 1.23 9.15
N ASN A 126 -6.88 1.34 9.23
CA ASN A 126 -6.11 1.14 10.47
C ASN A 126 -6.28 -0.25 11.15
N VAL A 127 -6.58 -1.30 10.39
CA VAL A 127 -6.68 -2.67 10.94
C VAL A 127 -5.29 -3.17 11.34
N VAL A 128 -5.05 -3.36 12.64
CA VAL A 128 -3.72 -3.71 13.15
C VAL A 128 -3.48 -5.22 13.17
N PHE A 129 -2.51 -5.67 12.38
CA PHE A 129 -2.00 -7.05 12.41
C PHE A 129 -0.59 -7.12 12.99
N ALA A 130 -0.29 -8.20 13.70
CA ALA A 130 1.05 -8.60 14.08
C ALA A 130 1.69 -9.49 13.01
N GLU A 131 3.01 -9.61 13.03
CA GLU A 131 3.73 -10.60 12.23
C GLU A 131 3.37 -12.01 12.71
N GLY A 132 3.01 -12.89 11.78
CA GLY A 132 2.57 -14.26 12.07
C GLY A 132 1.07 -14.44 12.27
N ASP A 133 0.29 -13.35 12.37
CA ASP A 133 -1.17 -13.46 12.46
C ASP A 133 -1.77 -14.18 11.24
N HIS A 134 -2.70 -15.11 11.50
CA HIS A 134 -3.54 -15.71 10.48
C HIS A 134 -4.72 -14.78 10.22
N VAL A 135 -4.71 -14.11 9.08
CA VAL A 135 -5.72 -13.14 8.69
C VAL A 135 -6.68 -13.77 7.69
N THR A 136 -7.98 -13.61 7.92
CA THR A 136 -9.03 -13.95 6.96
C THR A 136 -9.82 -12.69 6.66
N ILE A 137 -9.86 -12.29 5.39
CA ILE A 137 -10.76 -11.26 4.91
C ILE A 137 -11.96 -11.98 4.31
N LYS A 138 -13.14 -11.77 4.90
CA LYS A 138 -14.39 -12.28 4.38
C LYS A 138 -15.17 -11.11 3.83
N PHE A 139 -15.76 -11.25 2.66
CA PHE A 139 -16.60 -10.21 2.11
C PHE A 139 -17.85 -10.80 1.50
N PHE A 140 -18.93 -10.03 1.59
CA PHE A 140 -20.25 -10.38 1.14
C PHE A 140 -20.67 -9.46 0.01
N ALA A 141 -21.43 -9.99 -0.92
CA ALA A 141 -22.12 -9.19 -1.91
C ALA A 141 -23.60 -9.60 -1.95
N GLU A 142 -24.48 -8.63 -1.82
CA GLU A 142 -25.87 -8.81 -2.19
C GLU A 142 -25.95 -8.75 -3.72
N ARG A 143 -26.46 -9.81 -4.34
CA ARG A 143 -26.42 -9.97 -5.78
C ARG A 143 -27.82 -10.19 -6.35
N PRO A 144 -28.17 -9.56 -7.49
CA PRO A 144 -29.33 -10.00 -8.25
C PRO A 144 -29.17 -11.46 -8.73
N ALA A 145 -30.28 -12.17 -8.90
CA ALA A 145 -30.27 -13.56 -9.37
C ALA A 145 -29.61 -13.70 -10.76
N GLY A 146 -28.75 -14.71 -10.95
CA GLY A 146 -28.10 -15.02 -12.24
C GLY A 146 -26.89 -14.16 -12.65
N GLY A 147 -26.36 -13.29 -11.79
CA GLY A 147 -25.20 -12.43 -12.11
C GLY A 147 -23.85 -12.96 -11.65
N SER A 148 -22.75 -12.28 -11.99
CA SER A 148 -21.42 -12.48 -11.38
C SER A 148 -20.97 -11.14 -10.83
N THR A 149 -20.49 -11.09 -9.58
CA THR A 149 -19.95 -9.87 -8.97
C THR A 149 -18.42 -9.98 -8.93
N PRO A 150 -17.72 -9.53 -9.98
CA PRO A 150 -16.27 -9.50 -9.97
C PRO A 150 -15.80 -8.49 -8.93
N TRP A 151 -14.77 -8.86 -8.17
CA TRP A 151 -14.27 -8.05 -7.07
C TRP A 151 -12.75 -7.97 -7.12
N ARG A 152 -12.24 -6.90 -6.51
CA ARG A 152 -10.82 -6.68 -6.26
C ARG A 152 -10.61 -6.30 -4.80
N LEU A 153 -9.69 -6.98 -4.14
CA LEU A 153 -9.26 -6.71 -2.77
C LEU A 153 -7.81 -6.24 -2.78
N ASP A 154 -7.56 -5.03 -2.29
CA ASP A 154 -6.22 -4.49 -2.09
C ASP A 154 -5.92 -4.39 -0.59
N ILE A 155 -4.86 -5.06 -0.13
CA ILE A 155 -4.37 -4.96 1.24
C ILE A 155 -3.14 -4.06 1.23
N LEU A 156 -3.27 -2.88 1.82
CA LEU A 156 -2.24 -1.85 1.83
C LEU A 156 -1.61 -1.79 3.22
N GLN A 157 -0.28 -1.88 3.31
CA GLN A 157 0.42 -1.48 4.53
C GLN A 157 1.12 -0.14 4.29
N PRO A 158 0.78 0.90 5.06
CA PRO A 158 1.53 2.14 5.06
C PRO A 158 3.01 1.89 5.41
N GLY A 159 3.91 2.54 4.68
CA GLY A 159 5.36 2.40 4.87
C GLY A 159 5.98 1.12 4.33
N THR A 160 5.24 0.28 3.59
CA THR A 160 5.79 -0.87 2.87
C THR A 160 6.46 -0.45 1.56
N ALA A 161 7.54 -1.14 1.18
CA ALA A 161 8.24 -0.91 -0.07
C ALA A 161 7.39 -1.30 -1.29
N ASN A 162 7.15 -0.35 -2.19
CA ASN A 162 6.39 -0.54 -3.44
C ASN A 162 7.28 -0.98 -4.62
N ALA A 163 8.57 -1.23 -4.39
CA ALA A 163 9.51 -1.69 -5.42
C ALA A 163 10.76 -2.33 -4.82
N ALA A 164 11.45 -3.14 -5.64
CA ALA A 164 12.81 -3.57 -5.35
C ALA A 164 13.74 -2.35 -5.19
N ALA A 165 14.74 -2.46 -4.30
CA ALA A 165 15.72 -1.39 -4.14
C ALA A 165 16.60 -1.30 -5.40
N ALA A 166 16.64 -0.13 -6.02
CA ALA A 166 17.33 0.11 -7.29
C ALA A 166 18.66 0.84 -7.08
N GLY A 167 19.66 0.48 -7.90
CA GLY A 167 20.95 1.15 -7.99
C GLY A 167 22.14 0.37 -7.42
N LYS A 168 23.35 0.75 -7.84
CA LYS A 168 24.63 0.04 -7.54
C LYS A 168 24.91 -0.12 -6.03
N GLY A 169 24.30 0.72 -5.18
CA GLY A 169 24.42 0.68 -3.73
C GLY A 169 23.75 -0.54 -3.07
N SER A 170 22.83 -1.24 -3.76
CA SER A 170 22.11 -2.40 -3.22
C SER A 170 23.06 -3.55 -2.85
N SER A 171 24.20 -3.65 -3.54
CA SER A 171 25.27 -4.61 -3.24
C SER A 171 26.04 -4.31 -1.94
N TYR A 172 25.87 -3.12 -1.34
CA TYR A 172 26.55 -2.68 -0.12
C TYR A 172 25.61 -2.52 1.06
N VAL A 173 24.35 -2.15 0.80
CA VAL A 173 23.34 -1.88 1.83
C VAL A 173 21.98 -2.40 1.33
N LYS A 174 21.34 -3.23 2.15
CA LYS A 174 19.94 -3.64 1.99
C LYS A 174 19.08 -2.60 2.70
N LEU A 175 18.28 -1.87 1.92
CA LEU A 175 17.25 -0.97 2.46
C LEU A 175 16.11 -1.79 3.10
N PRO A 176 15.42 -1.24 4.12
CA PRO A 176 14.31 -1.94 4.76
C PRO A 176 13.23 -2.30 3.75
N TYR A 177 12.45 -3.34 4.06
CA TYR A 177 11.20 -3.59 3.34
C TYR A 177 10.07 -2.71 3.90
N GLN A 178 10.14 -2.37 5.19
CA GLN A 178 9.12 -1.58 5.86
C GLN A 178 9.68 -0.42 6.68
N VAL A 179 8.88 0.63 6.74
CA VAL A 179 9.04 1.77 7.63
C VAL A 179 7.89 1.73 8.64
N SER A 180 8.22 1.82 9.92
CA SER A 180 7.19 1.97 10.96
C SER A 180 6.63 3.38 10.90
N CYS A 181 5.40 3.51 10.42
CA CYS A 181 4.72 4.80 10.30
C CYS A 181 4.49 5.47 11.66
N GLY A 182 4.04 4.72 12.67
CA GLY A 182 3.81 5.27 14.01
C GLY A 182 5.10 5.75 14.71
N SER A 183 6.25 5.09 14.48
CA SER A 183 7.49 5.47 15.16
C SER A 183 8.48 6.27 14.30
N GLY A 184 8.22 6.40 13.00
CA GLY A 184 9.15 7.01 12.04
C GLY A 184 10.52 6.32 12.01
N LYS A 185 10.55 5.00 12.22
CA LYS A 185 11.79 4.20 12.32
C LYS A 185 11.83 3.09 11.27
N ALA A 186 13.04 2.75 10.86
CA ALA A 186 13.31 1.56 10.05
C ALA A 186 14.73 1.05 10.30
N VAL A 187 15.06 -0.15 9.80
CA VAL A 187 16.40 -0.72 9.93
C VAL A 187 16.96 -1.07 8.56
N ALA A 188 18.06 -0.43 8.17
CA ALA A 188 18.84 -0.83 7.01
C ALA A 188 19.95 -1.80 7.44
N LYS A 189 20.35 -2.72 6.56
CA LYS A 189 21.39 -3.71 6.85
C LYS A 189 22.56 -3.57 5.91
N VAL A 190 23.77 -3.51 6.46
CA VAL A 190 25.00 -3.51 5.66
C VAL A 190 25.24 -4.92 5.10
N ALA A 191 25.76 -4.99 3.88
CA ALA A 191 26.17 -6.23 3.24
C ALA A 191 27.32 -6.95 3.99
N GLY A 192 27.73 -8.10 3.46
CA GLY A 192 28.78 -8.94 4.03
C GLY A 192 30.17 -8.29 4.09
N LYS A 193 31.12 -8.99 4.73
CA LYS A 193 32.46 -8.53 5.10
C LYS A 193 33.24 -7.89 3.94
N ALA A 194 33.24 -8.52 2.77
CA ALA A 194 33.99 -8.04 1.60
C ALA A 194 33.51 -6.65 1.12
N LYS A 195 32.21 -6.40 1.16
CA LYS A 195 31.62 -5.12 0.72
C LYS A 195 31.78 -4.06 1.80
N ALA A 196 31.56 -4.41 3.07
CA ALA A 196 31.67 -3.48 4.20
C ALA A 196 33.07 -2.85 4.33
N ARG A 197 34.15 -3.62 4.09
CA ARG A 197 35.53 -3.12 4.14
C ARG A 197 35.81 -1.98 3.15
N LYS A 198 35.09 -1.95 2.02
CA LYS A 198 35.20 -0.93 0.96
C LYS A 198 34.47 0.36 1.32
N ILE A 199 33.61 0.35 2.35
CA ILE A 199 32.78 1.49 2.73
C ILE A 199 33.56 2.44 3.64
N LYS A 200 33.57 3.72 3.29
CA LYS A 200 34.07 4.84 4.12
C LYS A 200 32.95 5.38 5.01
N SER A 201 31.77 5.62 4.43
CA SER A 201 30.59 6.09 5.16
C SER A 201 29.31 5.80 4.38
N ILE A 202 28.18 5.74 5.08
CA ILE A 202 26.84 5.66 4.46
C ILE A 202 26.01 6.81 4.99
N THR A 203 25.33 7.53 4.10
CA THR A 203 24.32 8.54 4.46
C THR A 203 22.96 8.09 3.96
N PHE A 204 21.95 8.14 4.82
CA PHE A 204 20.56 7.84 4.50
C PHE A 204 19.74 9.12 4.50
N THR A 205 18.93 9.30 3.46
CA THR A 205 17.93 10.36 3.37
C THR A 205 16.56 9.76 3.09
N ALA A 206 15.52 10.27 3.74
CA ALA A 206 14.13 9.89 3.49
C ALA A 206 13.32 11.16 3.19
N GLY A 207 12.61 11.21 2.06
CA GLY A 207 11.91 12.43 1.63
C GLY A 207 12.82 13.67 1.58
N GLY A 208 14.08 13.51 1.14
CA GLY A 208 15.08 14.58 1.12
C GLY A 208 15.75 14.90 2.47
N LYS A 209 15.15 14.54 3.60
CA LYS A 209 15.72 14.76 4.95
C LYS A 209 16.75 13.69 5.29
N LYS A 210 17.88 14.09 5.86
CA LYS A 210 18.91 13.15 6.37
C LYS A 210 18.41 12.46 7.64
N VAL A 211 18.29 11.13 7.61
CA VAL A 211 17.76 10.31 8.73
C VAL A 211 18.83 9.49 9.44
N ALA A 212 19.97 9.26 8.80
CA ALA A 212 21.14 8.65 9.44
C ALA A 212 22.43 8.96 8.66
N ALA A 213 23.56 8.99 9.36
CA ALA A 213 24.87 8.92 8.75
C ALA A 213 25.80 8.08 9.62
N VAL A 214 26.47 7.11 9.00
CA VAL A 214 27.32 6.14 9.69
C VAL A 214 28.72 6.18 9.10
N LYS A 215 29.71 6.36 9.97
CA LYS A 215 31.14 6.15 9.69
C LYS A 215 31.59 4.86 10.39
N GLY A 216 32.72 4.28 9.98
CA GLY A 216 33.24 3.06 10.63
C GLY A 216 32.33 1.84 10.45
N VAL A 217 31.78 1.69 9.24
CA VAL A 217 30.76 0.68 8.93
C VAL A 217 31.31 -0.74 9.09
N ARG A 218 30.59 -1.59 9.84
CA ARG A 218 30.92 -3.00 10.05
C ARG A 218 30.07 -3.90 9.15
N ALA A 219 30.58 -5.10 8.88
CA ALA A 219 29.86 -6.12 8.13
C ALA A 219 28.56 -6.50 8.83
N ARG A 220 27.47 -6.70 8.08
CA ARG A 220 26.15 -7.10 8.62
C ARG A 220 25.58 -6.16 9.70
N GLN A 221 26.13 -4.95 9.84
CA GLN A 221 25.67 -3.98 10.80
C GLN A 221 24.23 -3.55 10.48
N ASN A 222 23.37 -3.59 11.50
CA ASN A 222 22.04 -2.98 11.44
C ASN A 222 22.15 -1.48 11.74
N ILE A 223 21.65 -0.66 10.83
CA ILE A 223 21.64 0.79 10.93
C ILE A 223 20.22 1.23 11.20
N LYS A 224 19.99 1.75 12.41
CA LYS A 224 18.70 2.31 12.82
C LYS A 224 18.49 3.65 12.13
N LEU A 225 17.44 3.76 11.33
CA LEU A 225 16.95 4.99 10.75
C LEU A 225 15.88 5.56 11.69
N LYS A 226 15.99 6.85 12.04
CA LYS A 226 15.04 7.52 12.95
C LYS A 226 14.59 8.85 12.34
N GLY A 227 13.39 9.30 12.72
CA GLY A 227 12.85 10.57 12.26
C GLY A 227 12.54 10.59 10.77
N ILE A 228 12.09 9.45 10.23
CA ILE A 228 11.59 9.35 8.87
C ILE A 228 10.27 10.13 8.81
N PRO A 229 10.15 11.17 7.95
CA PRO A 229 8.90 11.91 7.79
C PRO A 229 7.76 10.99 7.33
N SER A 230 6.54 11.20 7.81
CA SER A 230 5.35 10.44 7.37
C SER A 230 5.07 10.61 5.87
N SER A 231 5.43 11.76 5.31
CA SER A 231 5.35 12.07 3.88
C SER A 231 6.47 11.43 3.03
N ALA A 232 7.44 10.74 3.63
CA ALA A 232 8.56 10.18 2.88
C ALA A 232 8.13 8.95 2.08
N THR A 233 8.03 9.10 0.76
CA THR A 233 7.73 8.01 -0.19
C THR A 233 8.99 7.31 -0.72
N SER A 234 10.18 7.70 -0.26
CA SER A 234 11.43 7.06 -0.66
C SER A 234 12.52 7.18 0.40
N ILE A 235 13.36 6.14 0.48
CA ILE A 235 14.62 6.14 1.23
C ILE A 235 15.76 5.93 0.26
N LYS A 236 16.76 6.81 0.35
CA LYS A 236 17.98 6.79 -0.46
C LYS A 236 19.18 6.61 0.46
N ALA A 237 20.07 5.68 0.12
CA ALA A 237 21.37 5.54 0.74
C ALA A 237 22.48 5.90 -0.25
N VAL A 238 23.42 6.73 0.20
CA VAL A 238 24.64 7.08 -0.52
C VAL A 238 25.82 6.46 0.22
N VAL A 239 26.42 5.45 -0.39
CA VAL A 239 27.59 4.73 0.11
C VAL A 239 28.84 5.37 -0.49
N LYS A 240 29.64 6.05 0.35
CA LYS A 240 30.97 6.53 -0.04
C LYS A 240 31.97 5.40 0.18
N LEU A 241 32.75 5.08 -0.85
CA LEU A 241 33.77 4.04 -0.81
C LEU A 241 35.14 4.62 -0.44
N LYS A 242 36.04 3.80 0.09
CA LYS A 242 37.39 4.25 0.50
C LYS A 242 38.24 4.72 -0.69
N GLY A 243 38.06 4.15 -1.88
CA GLY A 243 38.72 4.58 -3.13
C GLY A 243 38.01 5.73 -3.86
N GLY A 244 37.32 6.63 -3.16
CA GLY A 244 36.69 7.83 -3.74
C GLY A 244 35.34 7.63 -4.45
N GLY A 245 35.02 6.41 -4.89
CA GLY A 245 33.74 6.09 -5.56
C GLY A 245 32.50 6.28 -4.67
N LYS A 246 31.34 6.51 -5.30
CA LYS A 246 30.02 6.58 -4.64
C LYS A 246 29.06 5.57 -5.27
N ALA A 247 28.37 4.79 -4.44
CA ALA A 247 27.28 3.92 -4.87
C ALA A 247 25.97 4.39 -4.24
N LYS A 248 24.91 4.53 -5.05
CA LYS A 248 23.59 4.97 -4.61
C LYS A 248 22.62 3.80 -4.67
N VAL A 249 21.74 3.70 -3.68
CA VAL A 249 20.57 2.82 -3.72
C VAL A 249 19.37 3.59 -3.23
N THR A 250 18.25 3.43 -3.91
CA THR A 250 16.98 4.05 -3.56
C THR A 250 15.91 2.97 -3.55
N ARG A 251 14.96 3.10 -2.64
CA ARG A 251 13.73 2.30 -2.62
C ARG A 251 12.57 3.23 -2.37
N ALA A 252 11.48 3.03 -3.09
CA ALA A 252 10.23 3.74 -2.87
C ALA A 252 9.34 2.95 -1.88
N TYR A 253 8.44 3.66 -1.21
CA TYR A 253 7.55 3.16 -0.17
C TYR A 253 6.17 3.80 -0.34
N SER A 254 5.13 3.10 0.11
CA SER A 254 3.82 3.71 0.36
C SER A 254 3.95 4.80 1.42
N ALA A 255 3.16 5.87 1.27
CA ALA A 255 3.14 6.95 2.24
C ALA A 255 2.60 6.45 3.60
N CYS A 256 3.09 7.02 4.69
CA CYS A 256 2.64 6.72 6.06
C CYS A 256 1.43 7.57 6.50
N ARG A 257 0.64 8.06 5.53
CA ARG A 257 -0.52 8.93 5.77
C ARG A 257 -1.74 8.11 6.10
#